data_AF-A0A9E3DVF4-F1
#
_entry.id   AF-A0A9E3DVF4-F1
#
_cell.length_a   1.000
_cell.length_b   1.000
_cell.length_c   1.000
_cell.angle_alpha   90.00
_cell.angle_beta   90.00
_cell.angle_gamma   90.00
#
_symmetry.space_group_name_H-M   'P 1'
#
loop_
_entity.id
_entity.type
_entity.pdbx_description
1 polymer ?
#
loop_
_entity_poly.entity_id
_entity_poly.type
_entity_poly.pdbx_seq_one_letter_code
_entity_poly.pdbx_strand_id
1 'polypeptide(L)'
;MLHQPLRPPFWQRHPWLIGAAVFIVCLSLLHGWYVGVVAVALTAMLAHFARRKRAQTRRNAALRARADYEHRLSLAGDPRGIYGRYPPVQPGWFPDPIYPRLRYFDGATWTGFTT
;
A
#
# COMPACT_ATOMS: atom_id res chain seq x y z
N MET A 1 -11.71 10.80 -2.99
CA MET A 1 -10.49 10.31 -2.31
C MET A 1 -10.78 10.18 -0.82
N LEU A 2 -10.98 8.96 -0.31
CA LEU A 2 -11.19 8.72 1.12
C LEU A 2 -9.89 9.04 1.87
N HIS A 3 -9.91 10.07 2.72
CA HIS A 3 -8.81 10.36 3.64
C HIS A 3 -8.68 9.17 4.59
N GLN A 4 -7.64 8.37 4.40
CA GLN A 4 -7.33 7.27 5.30
C GLN A 4 -6.65 7.91 6.52
N PRO A 5 -7.30 7.96 7.70
CA PRO A 5 -6.70 8.60 8.86
C PRO A 5 -5.42 7.85 9.22
N LEU A 6 -4.29 8.55 9.18
CA LEU A 6 -3.01 8.03 9.63
C LEU A 6 -3.16 7.67 11.10
N ARG A 7 -3.28 6.37 11.40
CA ARG A 7 -3.34 5.89 12.79
C ARG A 7 -2.03 6.33 13.47
N PRO A 8 -2.09 7.11 14.57
CA PRO A 8 -0.88 7.52 15.27
C PRO A 8 -0.06 6.28 15.67
N PRO A 9 1.28 6.34 15.54
CA PRO A 9 2.16 5.23 15.85
C PRO A 9 1.95 4.77 17.30
N PHE A 10 2.13 3.46 17.54
CA PHE A 10 1.88 2.81 18.84
C PHE A 10 2.57 3.52 20.02
N TRP A 11 3.74 4.12 19.77
CA TRP A 11 4.55 4.84 20.74
C TRP A 11 3.92 6.12 21.27
N GLN A 12 3.09 6.79 20.47
CA GLN A 12 2.34 7.98 20.91
C GLN A 12 1.07 7.61 21.69
N ARG A 13 0.59 6.37 21.55
CA ARG A 13 -0.63 5.92 22.22
C ARG A 13 -0.37 5.39 23.63
N HIS A 14 0.83 4.86 23.89
CA HIS A 14 1.16 4.20 25.16
C HIS A 14 2.54 4.63 25.71
N PRO A 15 2.73 5.92 26.05
CA PRO A 15 4.00 6.43 26.57
C PRO A 15 4.42 5.74 27.88
N TRP A 16 3.45 5.38 28.73
CA TRP A 16 3.69 4.68 29.99
C TRP A 16 4.26 3.27 29.81
N LEU A 17 3.86 2.53 28.76
CA LEU A 17 4.41 1.20 28.46
C LEU A 17 5.89 1.29 28.08
N ILE A 18 6.26 2.33 27.34
CA ILE A 18 7.66 2.58 26.96
C ILE A 18 8.48 2.93 28.20
N GLY A 19 7.96 3.82 29.05
CA GLY A 19 8.59 4.17 30.33
C GLY A 19 8.82 2.93 31.21
N ALA A 20 7.80 2.08 31.35
CA ALA A 20 7.91 0.85 32.12
C ALA A 20 8.95 -0.12 31.53
N ALA A 21 8.98 -0.30 30.21
CA ALA A 21 9.98 -1.15 29.56
C ALA A 21 11.41 -0.65 29.77
N VAL A 22 11.64 0.66 29.62
CA VAL A 22 12.95 1.28 29.87
C VAL A 22 13.35 1.14 31.34
N PHE A 23 12.41 1.32 32.27
CA PHE A 23 12.66 1.17 33.70
C PHE A 23 13.07 -0.27 34.07
N ILE A 24 12.37 -1.28 33.53
CA ILE A 24 12.70 -2.70 33.74
C ILE A 24 14.09 -3.03 33.17
N VAL A 25 14.41 -2.54 31.97
CA VAL A 25 15.75 -2.72 31.38
C VAL A 25 16.81 -2.08 32.26
N CYS A 26 16.58 -0.87 32.75
CA CYS A 26 17.52 -0.16 33.63
C CYS A 26 17.78 -0.95 34.93
N LEU A 27 16.73 -1.38 35.63
CA LEU A 27 16.86 -2.20 36.84
C LEU A 27 17.61 -3.51 36.57
N SER A 28 17.32 -4.16 35.45
CA SER A 28 17.98 -5.42 35.07
C SER A 28 19.48 -5.23 34.86
N LEU A 29 19.90 -4.09 34.28
CA LEU A 29 21.31 -3.75 34.07
C LEU A 29 22.02 -3.42 35.39
N LEU A 30 21.35 -2.71 36.31
CA LEU A 30 21.90 -2.45 37.66
C LEU A 30 22.10 -3.74 38.46
N HIS A 31 21.21 -4.71 38.29
CA HIS A 31 21.26 -6.00 38.97
C HIS A 31 22.20 -7.03 38.28
N GLY A 32 22.87 -6.64 37.19
CA GLY A 32 23.85 -7.47 36.47
C GLY A 32 23.26 -8.46 35.46
N TRP A 33 21.96 -8.39 35.14
CA TRP A 33 21.27 -9.32 34.26
C TRP A 33 21.41 -8.97 32.76
N TYR A 34 22.64 -8.80 32.29
CA TYR A 34 22.93 -8.36 30.92
C TYR A 34 22.46 -9.37 29.86
N VAL A 35 22.69 -10.66 30.12
CA VAL A 35 22.39 -11.74 29.17
C VAL A 35 20.91 -11.81 28.84
N GLY A 36 20.03 -11.67 29.84
CA GLY A 36 18.58 -11.69 29.61
C GLY A 36 18.09 -10.49 28.81
N VAL A 37 18.61 -9.29 29.08
CA VAL A 37 18.26 -8.08 28.32
C VAL A 37 18.66 -8.24 26.86
N VAL A 38 19.88 -8.73 26.58
CA VAL A 38 20.36 -8.95 25.22
C VAL A 38 19.53 -10.03 24.51
N ALA A 39 19.21 -11.14 25.19
CA ALA A 39 18.37 -12.19 24.61
C ALA A 39 16.97 -11.69 24.24
N VAL A 40 16.33 -10.90 25.11
CA VAL A 40 15.02 -10.29 24.82
C VAL A 40 15.11 -9.31 23.66
N ALA A 41 16.16 -8.47 23.61
CA ALA A 41 16.36 -7.54 22.50
C ALA A 41 16.55 -8.27 21.16
N LEU A 42 17.37 -9.33 21.13
CA LEU A 42 17.61 -10.14 19.93
C LEU A 42 16.34 -10.84 19.45
N THR A 43 15.59 -11.47 20.36
CA THR A 43 14.32 -12.15 20.00
C THR A 43 13.28 -11.14 19.47
N ALA A 44 13.16 -9.97 20.09
CA ALA A 44 12.28 -8.89 19.61
C ALA A 44 12.72 -8.40 18.22
N MET A 45 14.02 -8.21 18.00
CA MET A 45 14.58 -7.80 16.72
C MET A 45 14.30 -8.85 15.63
N LEU A 46 14.58 -10.12 15.88
CA LEU A 46 14.32 -11.21 14.95
C LEU A 46 12.84 -11.32 14.61
N ALA A 47 11.96 -11.23 15.61
CA ALA A 47 10.51 -11.22 15.40
C ALA A 47 10.07 -10.05 14.51
N HIS A 48 10.64 -8.85 14.72
CA HIS A 48 10.37 -7.68 13.90
C HIS A 48 10.80 -7.88 12.45
N PHE A 49 12.02 -8.38 12.21
CA PHE A 49 12.51 -8.68 10.87
C PHE A 49 11.69 -9.77 10.18
N ALA A 50 11.30 -10.83 10.90
CA ALA A 50 10.44 -11.89 10.37
C ALA A 50 9.06 -11.35 9.98
N ARG A 51 8.44 -10.49 10.81
CA ARG A 51 7.17 -9.81 10.48
C ARG A 51 7.31 -8.92 9.25
N ARG A 52 8.40 -8.16 9.14
CA ARG A 52 8.68 -7.31 7.98
C ARG A 52 8.87 -8.13 6.70
N LYS A 53 9.66 -9.21 6.75
CA LYS A 53 9.82 -10.14 5.63
C LYS A 53 8.49 -10.75 5.22
N ARG A 54 7.66 -11.22 6.16
CA ARG A 54 6.31 -11.75 5.89
C ARG A 54 5.40 -10.71 5.24
N ALA A 55 5.49 -9.43 5.62
CA ALA A 55 4.72 -8.37 4.97
C ALA A 55 5.19 -8.11 3.54
N GLN A 56 6.51 -8.15 3.29
CA GLN A 56 7.08 -8.02 1.95
C GLN A 56 6.74 -9.21 1.04
N THR A 57 6.81 -10.44 1.55
CA THR A 57 6.44 -11.62 0.76
C THR A 57 4.97 -11.60 0.34
N ARG A 58 4.07 -11.16 1.23
CA ARG A 58 2.65 -10.94 0.90
C ARG A 58 2.45 -9.90 -0.20
N ARG A 59 3.17 -8.78 -0.14
CA ARG A 59 3.12 -7.73 -1.18
C ARG A 59 3.61 -8.25 -2.52
N ASN A 60 4.74 -8.95 -2.54
CA ASN A 60 5.30 -9.51 -3.77
C ASN A 60 4.40 -10.61 -4.35
N ALA A 61 3.81 -11.45 -3.51
CA ALA A 61 2.83 -12.46 -3.95
C ALA A 61 1.59 -11.80 -4.59
N ALA A 62 1.09 -10.71 -4.01
CA ALA A 62 -0.02 -9.96 -4.58
C ALA A 62 0.33 -9.31 -5.93
N LEU A 63 1.55 -8.78 -6.09
CA LEU A 63 2.01 -8.23 -7.37
C LEU A 63 2.12 -9.32 -8.46
N ARG A 64 2.67 -10.50 -8.13
CA ARG A 64 2.75 -11.63 -9.06
C ARG A 64 1.36 -12.10 -9.49
N ALA A 65 0.45 -12.32 -8.53
CA ALA A 65 -0.92 -12.72 -8.82
C ALA A 65 -1.64 -11.70 -9.73
N ARG A 66 -1.36 -10.40 -9.55
CA ARG A 66 -1.91 -9.35 -10.42
C ARG A 66 -1.32 -9.39 -11.83
N ALA A 67 0.00 -9.56 -11.95
CA ALA A 67 0.65 -9.69 -13.24
C ALA A 67 0.14 -10.91 -14.03
N ASP A 68 -0.04 -12.05 -13.35
CA ASP A 68 -0.60 -13.27 -13.96
C ASP A 68 -2.05 -13.06 -14.45
N TYR A 69 -2.85 -12.31 -13.69
CA TYR A 69 -4.20 -11.93 -14.08
C TYR A 69 -4.22 -11.03 -15.32
N GLU A 70 -3.42 -9.96 -15.33
CA GLU A 70 -3.32 -9.02 -16.46
C GLU A 70 -2.79 -9.73 -17.72
N HIS A 71 -1.81 -10.64 -17.57
CA HIS A 71 -1.30 -11.46 -18.66
C HIS A 71 -2.39 -12.35 -19.28
N ARG A 72 -3.18 -13.04 -18.46
CA ARG A 72 -4.32 -13.84 -18.94
C ARG A 72 -5.37 -13.03 -19.69
N LEU A 73 -5.67 -11.81 -19.23
CA LEU A 73 -6.60 -10.92 -19.92
C LEU A 73 -6.06 -10.50 -21.29
N SER A 74 -4.75 -10.19 -21.36
CA SER A 74 -4.09 -9.85 -22.62
C SER A 74 -4.15 -11.01 -23.61
N LEU A 75 -3.92 -12.25 -23.16
CA LEU A 75 -4.06 -13.45 -24.01
C LEU A 75 -5.50 -13.70 -24.48
N ALA A 76 -6.50 -13.32 -23.67
CA ALA A 76 -7.91 -13.42 -24.04
C ALA A 76 -8.37 -12.30 -25.01
N GLY A 77 -7.50 -11.33 -25.30
CA GLY A 77 -7.87 -10.14 -26.09
C GLY A 77 -8.82 -9.18 -25.36
N ASP A 78 -8.96 -9.30 -24.03
CA ASP A 78 -9.76 -8.36 -23.25
C ASP A 78 -9.02 -7.01 -23.20
N PRO A 79 -9.64 -5.88 -23.57
CA PRO A 79 -9.02 -4.55 -23.50
C PRO A 79 -8.52 -4.20 -22.08
N ARG A 80 -9.08 -4.80 -21.02
CA ARG A 80 -8.58 -4.66 -19.64
C ARG A 80 -7.20 -5.26 -19.43
N GLY A 81 -6.75 -6.18 -20.29
CA GLY A 81 -5.38 -6.71 -20.26
C GLY A 81 -4.33 -5.69 -20.70
N ILE A 82 -4.71 -4.77 -21.61
CA ILE A 82 -3.83 -3.71 -22.12
C ILE A 82 -3.92 -2.45 -21.24
N TYR A 83 -5.14 -2.04 -20.88
CA TYR A 83 -5.36 -0.78 -20.16
C TYR A 83 -5.53 -0.95 -18.65
N GLY A 84 -5.52 -2.18 -18.14
CA GLY A 84 -5.68 -2.47 -16.72
C GLY A 84 -7.06 -2.05 -16.20
N ARG A 85 -7.08 -1.51 -14.97
CA ARG A 85 -8.31 -1.10 -14.28
C ARG A 85 -8.92 0.20 -14.81
N TYR A 86 -8.16 0.96 -15.59
CA TYR A 86 -8.56 2.27 -16.09
C TYR A 86 -8.45 2.23 -17.62
N PRO A 87 -9.49 1.70 -18.30
CA PRO A 87 -9.53 1.79 -19.75
C PRO A 87 -9.46 3.26 -20.18
N PRO A 88 -8.91 3.55 -21.38
CA PRO A 88 -8.94 4.88 -21.93
C PRO A 88 -10.40 5.35 -21.97
N VAL A 89 -10.62 6.61 -21.59
CA VAL A 89 -11.93 7.24 -21.72
C VAL A 89 -12.32 7.14 -23.19
N GLN A 90 -13.48 6.54 -23.46
CA GLN A 90 -13.98 6.48 -24.82
C GLN A 90 -14.47 7.87 -25.21
N PRO A 91 -14.20 8.32 -26.45
CA PRO A 91 -14.62 9.63 -26.89
C PRO A 91 -16.13 9.79 -26.78
N GLY A 92 -16.59 10.91 -26.25
CA GLY A 92 -18.01 11.12 -25.97
C GLY A 92 -18.36 12.50 -25.41
N TRP A 93 -19.66 12.72 -25.28
CA TRP A 93 -20.21 13.91 -24.64
C TRP A 93 -20.32 13.68 -23.13
N PHE A 94 -19.49 14.38 -22.36
CA PHE A 94 -19.48 14.29 -20.91
C PHE A 94 -20.11 15.53 -20.27
N PRO A 95 -20.87 15.37 -19.18
CA PRO A 95 -21.38 16.53 -18.43
C PRO A 95 -20.23 17.27 -17.76
N ASP A 96 -20.25 18.60 -17.84
CA ASP A 96 -19.29 19.44 -17.13
C ASP A 96 -19.49 19.28 -15.60
N PRO A 97 -18.44 18.96 -14.83
CA PRO A 97 -18.53 18.80 -13.38
C PRO A 97 -18.92 20.09 -12.64
N ILE A 98 -18.70 21.26 -13.24
CA ILE A 98 -19.03 22.58 -12.67
C ILE A 98 -20.42 23.04 -13.14
N TYR A 99 -20.76 22.77 -14.39
CA TYR A 99 -22.02 23.22 -15.01
C TYR A 99 -22.80 22.05 -15.63
N PRO A 100 -23.68 21.35 -14.90
CA PRO A 100 -24.36 20.14 -15.37
C PRO A 100 -25.21 20.30 -16.64
N ARG A 101 -25.56 21.55 -17.00
CA ARG A 101 -26.28 21.90 -18.23
C ARG A 101 -25.39 21.98 -19.47
N LEU A 102 -24.08 22.13 -19.29
CA LEU A 102 -23.10 22.14 -20.37
C LEU A 102 -22.49 20.75 -20.51
N ARG A 103 -22.29 20.32 -21.76
CA ARG A 103 -21.56 19.10 -22.10
C ARG A 103 -20.33 19.48 -22.89
N TYR A 104 -19.22 18.83 -22.60
CA TYR A 104 -18.00 18.98 -23.39
C TYR A 104 -17.68 17.65 -24.08
N PHE A 105 -17.07 17.73 -25.25
CA PHE A 105 -16.57 16.58 -25.98
C PHE A 105 -15.10 16.37 -25.61
N ASP A 106 -14.72 15.18 -25.16
CA ASP A 106 -13.38 14.87 -24.64
C ASP A 106 -12.31 14.62 -25.73
N GLY A 107 -12.71 14.59 -27.01
CA GLY A 107 -11.80 14.83 -28.13
C GLY A 107 -10.90 13.67 -28.58
N ALA A 108 -11.09 12.45 -28.10
CA ALA A 108 -10.15 11.35 -28.39
C ALA A 108 -10.55 10.44 -29.57
N THR A 109 -10.70 10.98 -30.80
CA THR A 109 -10.34 10.27 -32.05
C THR A 109 -10.30 11.26 -33.22
N TRP A 110 -9.11 11.56 -33.75
CA TRP A 110 -8.97 12.20 -35.06
C TRP A 110 -9.19 11.11 -36.13
N THR A 111 -10.36 11.06 -36.76
CA THR A 111 -10.56 10.21 -37.93
C THR A 111 -10.01 10.95 -39.12
N GLY A 112 -8.85 10.52 -39.62
CA GLY A 112 -8.19 11.14 -40.77
C GLY A 112 -9.15 11.28 -41.95
N PHE A 113 -9.15 12.45 -42.58
CA PHE A 113 -9.87 12.69 -43.83
C PHE A 113 -9.25 11.79 -44.91
N THR A 114 -9.96 10.74 -45.33
CA THR A 114 -9.63 10.05 -46.58
C THR A 114 -10.11 10.93 -47.74
N THR A 115 -9.16 11.32 -48.61
CA THR A 115 -9.40 12.08 -49.85
C THR A 115 -10.08 11.22 -50.90
#